data_AF-R6C682-F1
#
_entry.id   AF-R6C682-F1
#
_cell.length_a   1.000
_cell.length_b   1.000
_cell.length_c   1.000
_cell.angle_alpha   90.00
_cell.angle_beta   90.00
_cell.angle_gamma   90.00
#
_symmetry.space_group_name_H-M   'P 1'
#
loop_
_entity.id
_entity.type
_entity.pdbx_description
1 polymer ?
#
loop_
_entity_poly.entity_id
_entity_poly.type
_entity_poly.pdbx_seq_one_letter_code
_entity_poly.pdbx_strand_id
1 'polypeptide(L)'
;MKRSMFREYMADWSWKKIKEGAKENKAVWNCMYAAFVMMFSMSASIAGENFQLTDALLSIGMFLPICIVMVSVMEHPIRLRKMRYLCPQTEGERARSVRLTYYFRVGIHMIIFLMGLLLLFSVGFFHWESLVFLLLNDFMLSTIVPIYGINGKAAFQLVVLLIAIMLTNMAQLVVISGPEPHRTVQIILYAIFFLIELPLFIGFSQYIKKELCAARNFEEVM
;
A
#
# COMPACT_ATOMS: atom_id res chain seq x y z
N MET A 1 -16.96 -24.18 -11.51
CA MET A 1 -15.72 -24.63 -10.83
C MET A 1 -15.18 -23.50 -9.96
N LYS A 2 -15.38 -23.54 -8.63
CA LYS A 2 -14.94 -22.47 -7.71
C LYS A 2 -13.41 -22.55 -7.55
N ARG A 3 -12.64 -21.77 -8.32
CA ARG A 3 -11.23 -21.54 -7.98
C ARG A 3 -11.19 -20.76 -6.66
N SER A 4 -10.29 -21.16 -5.76
CA SER A 4 -10.04 -20.43 -4.52
C SER A 4 -9.55 -19.02 -4.86
N MET A 5 -10.07 -17.98 -4.21
CA MET A 5 -9.65 -16.58 -4.42
C MET A 5 -8.14 -16.40 -4.22
N PHE A 6 -7.55 -17.16 -3.31
CA PHE A 6 -6.11 -17.20 -3.10
C PHE A 6 -5.35 -17.72 -4.33
N ARG A 7 -5.85 -18.78 -4.98
CA ARG A 7 -5.23 -19.31 -6.20
C ARG A 7 -5.36 -18.34 -7.37
N GLU A 8 -6.48 -17.62 -7.47
CA GLU A 8 -6.64 -16.58 -8.49
C GLU A 8 -5.66 -15.43 -8.27
N TYR A 9 -5.56 -14.94 -7.02
CA TYR A 9 -4.61 -13.92 -6.61
C TYR A 9 -3.16 -14.34 -6.92
N MET A 10 -2.75 -15.54 -6.52
CA MET A 10 -1.38 -16.02 -6.78
C MET A 10 -1.09 -16.23 -8.28
N ALA A 11 -2.08 -16.65 -9.07
CA ALA A 11 -1.93 -16.84 -10.50
C ALA A 11 -1.92 -15.52 -11.29
N ASP A 12 -2.32 -14.41 -10.65
CA ASP A 12 -2.35 -13.11 -11.31
C ASP A 12 -0.96 -12.47 -11.42
N TRP A 13 -0.01 -12.83 -10.56
CA TRP A 13 1.35 -12.31 -10.58
C TRP A 13 2.09 -12.67 -11.88
N SER A 14 2.45 -11.65 -12.67
CA SER A 14 3.29 -11.88 -13.85
C SER A 14 4.12 -10.66 -14.22
N TRP A 15 5.35 -10.88 -14.70
CA TRP A 15 6.23 -9.80 -15.13
C TRP A 15 5.64 -8.93 -16.24
N LYS A 16 4.81 -9.52 -17.12
CA LYS A 16 4.12 -8.80 -18.18
C LYS A 16 3.14 -7.77 -17.60
N LYS A 17 2.30 -8.19 -16.67
CA LYS A 17 1.35 -7.30 -16.02
C LYS A 17 2.04 -6.25 -15.16
N ILE A 18 3.15 -6.58 -14.50
CA ILE A 18 3.86 -5.59 -13.66
C ILE A 18 4.32 -4.42 -14.54
N LYS A 19 4.84 -4.74 -15.73
CA LYS A 19 5.25 -3.74 -16.72
C LYS A 19 4.06 -2.93 -17.26
N GLU A 20 2.91 -3.56 -17.50
CA GLU A 20 1.69 -2.90 -17.96
C GLU A 20 1.13 -1.97 -16.87
N GLY A 21 0.98 -2.49 -15.65
CA GLY A 21 0.55 -1.74 -14.47
C GLY A 21 1.46 -0.57 -14.14
N ALA A 22 2.78 -0.72 -14.28
CA ALA A 22 3.75 0.37 -14.11
C ALA A 22 3.58 1.50 -15.14
N LYS A 23 3.22 1.15 -16.39
CA LYS A 23 2.97 2.14 -17.46
C LYS A 23 1.66 2.89 -17.22
N GLU A 24 0.63 2.19 -16.77
CA GLU A 24 -0.69 2.76 -16.49
C GLU A 24 -0.71 3.58 -15.19
N ASN A 25 0.02 3.12 -14.16
CA ASN A 25 0.02 3.71 -12.82
C ASN A 25 1.38 4.33 -12.48
N LYS A 26 1.86 5.24 -13.34
CA LYS A 26 3.16 5.91 -13.16
C LYS A 26 3.35 6.54 -11.79
N ALA A 27 2.29 7.10 -11.21
CA ALA A 27 2.32 7.68 -9.86
C ALA A 27 2.72 6.67 -8.79
N VAL A 28 2.03 5.52 -8.75
CA VAL A 28 2.31 4.43 -7.81
C VAL A 28 3.70 3.85 -8.08
N TRP A 29 4.04 3.63 -9.35
CA TRP A 29 5.36 3.14 -9.75
C TRP A 29 6.50 4.07 -9.29
N ASN A 30 6.36 5.38 -9.49
CA ASN A 30 7.37 6.35 -9.09
C ASN A 30 7.51 6.43 -7.55
N CYS A 31 6.40 6.35 -6.81
CA CYS A 31 6.46 6.30 -5.35
C CYS A 31 7.14 5.02 -4.85
N MET A 32 6.84 3.87 -5.46
CA MET A 32 7.50 2.60 -5.15
C MET A 32 8.99 2.64 -5.50
N TYR A 33 9.35 3.20 -6.66
CA TYR A 33 10.74 3.39 -7.06
C TYR A 33 11.48 4.29 -6.08
N ALA A 34 10.86 5.39 -5.66
CA ALA A 34 11.42 6.26 -4.62
C ALA A 34 11.62 5.50 -3.29
N ALA A 35 10.64 4.72 -2.84
CA ALA A 35 10.76 3.89 -1.64
C ALA A 35 11.93 2.90 -1.74
N PHE A 36 12.10 2.27 -2.90
CA PHE A 36 13.23 1.37 -3.16
C PHE A 36 14.57 2.11 -3.15
N VAL A 37 14.67 3.27 -3.81
CA VAL A 37 15.88 4.10 -3.80
C VAL A 37 16.23 4.54 -2.39
N MET A 38 15.25 4.98 -1.60
CA MET A 38 15.48 5.38 -0.22
C MET A 38 15.95 4.21 0.66
N MET A 39 15.34 3.02 0.54
CA MET A 39 15.79 1.80 1.23
C MET A 39 17.26 1.48 0.89
N PHE A 40 17.61 1.55 -0.40
CA PHE A 40 18.98 1.32 -0.84
C PHE A 40 19.95 2.40 -0.32
N SER A 41 19.59 3.68 -0.42
CA SER A 41 20.41 4.78 0.08
C SER A 41 20.66 4.71 1.58
N MET A 42 19.64 4.35 2.37
CA MET A 42 19.78 4.14 3.81
C MET A 42 20.72 2.97 4.10
N SER A 43 20.54 1.84 3.40
CA SER A 43 21.40 0.67 3.53
C SER A 43 22.86 0.97 3.16
N ALA A 44 23.08 1.73 2.08
CA ALA A 44 24.40 2.13 1.61
C ALA A 44 25.10 3.11 2.56
N SER A 45 24.34 4.05 3.15
CA SER A 45 24.87 4.99 4.16
C SER A 45 25.32 4.24 5.42
N ILE A 46 24.54 3.26 5.88
CA ILE A 46 24.84 2.47 7.08
C ILE A 46 26.03 1.53 6.84
N ALA A 47 26.16 0.99 5.62
CA ALA A 47 27.29 0.14 5.24
C ALA A 47 28.64 0.87 5.24
N GLY A 48 28.64 2.21 5.11
CA GLY A 48 29.86 3.02 5.10
C GLY A 48 30.48 3.28 6.47
N GLU A 49 29.68 3.24 7.55
CA GLU A 49 30.15 3.65 8.89
C GLU A 49 30.22 2.52 9.91
N ASN A 50 29.28 1.56 9.91
CA ASN A 50 29.32 0.30 10.67
C ASN A 50 28.02 -0.47 10.37
N PHE A 51 28.06 -1.44 9.44
CA PHE A 51 26.87 -2.20 9.08
C PHE A 51 26.39 -3.08 10.24
N GLN A 52 25.29 -2.69 10.89
CA GLN A 52 24.60 -3.54 11.85
C GLN A 52 23.47 -4.30 11.17
N LEU A 53 23.43 -5.62 11.36
CA LEU A 53 22.37 -6.48 10.83
C LEU A 53 20.98 -6.01 11.30
N THR A 54 20.91 -5.40 12.49
CA THR A 54 19.70 -4.83 13.06
C THR A 54 19.09 -3.74 12.18
N ASP A 55 19.89 -2.81 11.67
CA ASP A 55 19.40 -1.69 10.87
C ASP A 55 18.91 -2.15 9.49
N ALA A 56 19.58 -3.15 8.92
CA ALA A 56 19.16 -3.80 7.69
C ALA A 56 17.82 -4.51 7.88
N LEU A 57 17.65 -5.25 8.98
CA LEU A 57 16.40 -5.91 9.32
C LEU A 57 15.27 -4.89 9.53
N LEU A 58 15.49 -3.81 10.27
CA LEU A 58 14.50 -2.75 10.45
C LEU A 58 14.05 -2.14 9.12
N SER A 59 15.01 -1.84 8.24
CA SER A 59 14.72 -1.29 6.90
C SER A 59 13.94 -2.28 6.03
N ILE A 60 14.32 -3.56 6.06
CA ILE A 60 13.62 -4.64 5.32
C ILE A 60 12.19 -4.80 5.86
N GLY A 61 12.03 -4.87 7.18
CA GLY A 61 10.74 -5.04 7.85
C GLY A 61 9.76 -3.91 7.54
N MET A 62 10.26 -2.69 7.31
CA MET A 62 9.43 -1.56 6.93
C MET A 62 9.16 -1.46 5.43
N PHE A 63 10.19 -1.50 4.58
CA PHE A 63 10.04 -1.14 3.16
C PHE A 63 9.71 -2.31 2.24
N LEU A 64 10.12 -3.53 2.57
CA LEU A 64 9.82 -4.69 1.73
C LEU A 64 8.29 -4.94 1.63
N PRO A 65 7.52 -4.93 2.74
CA PRO A 65 6.06 -5.01 2.67
C PRO A 65 5.42 -3.93 1.80
N ILE A 66 5.87 -2.68 1.95
CA ILE A 66 5.37 -1.54 1.16
C ILE A 66 5.57 -1.81 -0.33
N CYS A 67 6.77 -2.21 -0.74
CA CYS A 67 7.07 -2.52 -2.14
C CYS A 67 6.17 -3.65 -2.68
N ILE A 68 6.02 -4.74 -1.94
CA ILE A 68 5.17 -5.88 -2.36
C ILE A 68 3.71 -5.45 -2.51
N VAL A 69 3.19 -4.66 -1.56
CA VAL A 69 1.82 -4.15 -1.60
C VAL A 69 1.61 -3.19 -2.77
N MET A 70 2.56 -2.30 -3.06
CA MET A 70 2.48 -1.39 -4.21
C MET A 70 2.47 -2.16 -5.53
N VAL A 71 3.30 -3.20 -5.69
CA VAL A 71 3.22 -4.08 -6.86
C VAL A 71 1.86 -4.76 -6.93
N SER A 72 1.36 -5.29 -5.82
CA SER A 72 0.06 -5.93 -5.78
C SER A 72 -1.10 -5.00 -6.16
N VAL A 73 -1.05 -3.72 -5.75
CA VAL A 73 -2.04 -2.70 -6.14
C VAL A 73 -2.11 -2.54 -7.66
N MET A 74 -0.96 -2.58 -8.34
CA MET A 74 -0.88 -2.51 -9.80
C MET A 74 -1.32 -3.81 -10.48
N GLU A 75 -0.96 -4.96 -9.93
CA GLU A 75 -1.23 -6.30 -10.50
C GLU A 75 -2.68 -6.76 -10.34
N HIS A 76 -3.32 -6.36 -9.25
CA HIS A 76 -4.66 -6.81 -8.86
C HIS A 76 -5.64 -5.64 -8.91
N PRO A 77 -5.99 -5.15 -10.12
CA PRO A 77 -6.98 -4.11 -10.30
C PRO A 77 -8.34 -4.53 -9.75
N ILE A 78 -9.12 -3.57 -9.30
CA ILE A 78 -10.50 -3.82 -8.81
C ILE A 78 -11.43 -4.24 -9.95
N ARG A 79 -11.17 -3.71 -11.16
CA ARG A 79 -11.95 -4.05 -12.35
C ARG A 79 -11.80 -5.53 -12.65
N LEU A 80 -12.92 -6.20 -12.93
CA LEU A 80 -12.89 -7.62 -13.27
C LEU A 80 -12.17 -7.81 -14.60
N ARG A 81 -11.69 -9.03 -14.87
CA ARG A 81 -11.22 -9.36 -16.22
C ARG A 81 -12.38 -9.22 -17.21
N LYS A 82 -12.11 -8.71 -18.42
CA LYS A 82 -13.13 -8.51 -19.48
C LYS A 82 -14.06 -9.74 -19.64
N MET A 83 -13.49 -10.95 -19.60
CA MET A 83 -14.25 -12.21 -19.69
C MET A 83 -15.29 -12.43 -18.58
N ARG A 84 -15.07 -11.92 -17.35
CA ARG A 84 -16.05 -12.04 -16.25
C ARG A 84 -17.29 -11.16 -16.46
N TYR A 85 -17.17 -10.08 -17.23
CA TYR A 85 -18.31 -9.23 -17.57
C TYR A 85 -19.26 -9.86 -18.61
N LEU A 86 -18.75 -10.79 -19.41
CA LEU A 86 -19.53 -11.56 -20.39
C LEU A 86 -20.30 -12.74 -19.76
N CYS A 87 -20.02 -13.08 -18.50
CA CYS A 87 -20.72 -14.12 -17.79
C CYS A 87 -22.11 -13.61 -17.35
N PRO A 88 -23.20 -14.38 -17.54
CA PRO A 88 -24.52 -13.99 -17.07
C PRO A 88 -24.55 -14.01 -15.53
N GLN A 89 -24.27 -12.86 -14.94
CA GLN A 89 -24.36 -12.59 -13.52
C GLN A 89 -25.26 -11.39 -13.32
N THR A 90 -26.08 -11.42 -12.28
CA THR A 90 -26.85 -10.24 -11.88
C THR A 90 -25.90 -9.13 -11.41
N GLU A 91 -26.33 -7.87 -11.50
CA GLU A 91 -25.54 -6.74 -11.01
C GLU A 91 -25.17 -6.88 -9.53
N GLY A 92 -26.07 -7.43 -8.72
CA GLY A 92 -25.85 -7.65 -7.29
C GLY A 92 -24.77 -8.69 -7.00
N GLU A 93 -24.76 -9.81 -7.73
CA GLU A 93 -23.72 -10.84 -7.62
C GLU A 93 -22.36 -10.30 -8.04
N ARG A 94 -22.32 -9.51 -9.11
CA ARG A 94 -21.09 -8.89 -9.59
C ARG A 94 -20.54 -7.87 -8.59
N ALA A 95 -21.40 -7.00 -8.04
CA ALA A 95 -21.01 -6.05 -7.00
C ALA A 95 -20.46 -6.75 -5.76
N ARG A 96 -21.10 -7.86 -5.35
CA ARG A 96 -20.61 -8.69 -4.25
C ARG A 96 -19.24 -9.30 -4.57
N SER A 97 -19.04 -9.81 -5.77
CA SER A 97 -17.76 -10.38 -6.20
C SER A 97 -16.64 -9.34 -6.19
N VAL A 98 -16.87 -8.16 -6.75
CA VAL A 98 -15.88 -7.06 -6.77
C VAL A 98 -15.47 -6.68 -5.35
N ARG A 99 -16.44 -6.45 -4.46
CA ARG A 99 -16.16 -6.11 -3.06
C ARG A 99 -15.42 -7.22 -2.33
N LEU A 100 -15.81 -8.47 -2.55
CA LEU A 100 -15.15 -9.61 -1.90
C LEU A 100 -13.70 -9.73 -2.34
N THR A 101 -13.41 -9.61 -3.63
CA THR A 101 -12.03 -9.61 -4.16
C THR A 101 -11.22 -8.44 -3.62
N TYR A 102 -11.82 -7.24 -3.56
CA TYR A 102 -11.17 -6.06 -2.97
C TYR A 102 -10.80 -6.28 -1.50
N TYR A 103 -11.74 -6.68 -0.65
CA TYR A 103 -11.45 -6.92 0.78
C TYR A 103 -10.51 -8.09 1.00
N PHE A 104 -10.57 -9.13 0.17
CA PHE A 104 -9.62 -10.24 0.21
C PHE A 104 -8.20 -9.74 -0.06
N ARG A 105 -8.00 -8.91 -1.09
CA ARG A 105 -6.72 -8.29 -1.41
C ARG A 105 -6.21 -7.41 -0.25
N VAL A 106 -7.07 -6.56 0.31
CA VAL A 106 -6.74 -5.74 1.49
C VAL A 106 -6.28 -6.64 2.65
N GLY A 107 -6.97 -7.75 2.89
CA GLY A 107 -6.57 -8.73 3.91
C GLY A 107 -5.18 -9.33 3.66
N ILE A 108 -4.86 -9.68 2.41
CA ILE A 108 -3.51 -10.14 2.04
C ILE A 108 -2.46 -9.06 2.28
N HIS A 109 -2.73 -7.81 1.91
CA HIS A 109 -1.82 -6.69 2.16
C HIS A 109 -1.54 -6.51 3.65
N MET A 110 -2.58 -6.54 4.49
CA MET A 110 -2.43 -6.44 5.94
C MET A 110 -1.62 -7.59 6.54
N ILE A 111 -1.76 -8.81 6.02
CA ILE A 111 -0.93 -9.96 6.45
C ILE A 111 0.55 -9.72 6.12
N ILE A 112 0.85 -9.19 4.91
CA ILE A 112 2.21 -8.89 4.48
C ILE A 112 2.82 -7.79 5.37
N PHE A 113 2.07 -6.73 5.67
CA PHE A 113 2.51 -5.69 6.59
C PHE A 113 2.74 -6.23 8.01
N LEU A 114 1.84 -7.07 8.51
CA LEU A 114 2.00 -7.69 9.83
C LEU A 114 3.27 -8.54 9.91
N MET A 115 3.65 -9.26 8.84
CA MET A 115 4.92 -9.98 8.79
C MET A 115 6.12 -9.02 8.91
N GLY A 116 6.06 -7.85 8.26
CA GLY A 116 7.07 -6.80 8.41
C GLY A 116 7.14 -6.22 9.83
N LEU A 117 5.98 -5.94 10.43
CA LEU A 117 5.87 -5.47 11.81
C LEU A 117 6.41 -6.47 12.83
N LEU A 118 6.20 -7.78 12.63
CA LEU A 118 6.78 -8.81 13.49
C LEU A 118 8.31 -8.80 13.45
N LEU A 119 8.89 -8.52 12.29
CA LEU A 119 10.34 -8.40 12.13
C LEU A 119 10.88 -7.09 12.74
N LEU A 120 10.12 -5.99 12.65
CA LEU A 120 10.44 -4.75 13.36
C LEU A 120 10.39 -4.95 14.87
N PHE A 121 9.40 -5.68 15.38
CA PHE A 121 9.22 -5.94 16.81
C PHE A 121 10.32 -6.82 17.41
N SER A 122 10.91 -7.72 16.62
CA SER A 122 11.98 -8.60 17.09
C SER A 122 13.35 -7.90 17.19
N VAL A 123 13.50 -6.71 16.61
CA VAL A 123 14.80 -6.02 16.47
C VAL A 123 14.79 -4.59 17.02
N GLY A 124 13.66 -3.88 16.96
CA GLY A 124 13.54 -2.47 17.32
C GLY A 124 12.95 -2.22 18.71
N PHE A 125 13.12 -1.01 19.21
CA PHE A 125 12.49 -0.56 20.45
C PHE A 125 11.06 -0.11 20.14
N PHE A 126 10.09 -1.01 20.37
CA PHE A 126 8.73 -0.83 19.88
C PHE A 126 7.75 -0.40 20.96
N HIS A 127 7.16 0.78 20.79
CA HIS A 127 6.04 1.25 21.62
C HIS A 127 4.70 0.94 20.97
N TRP A 128 3.65 0.81 21.79
CA TRP A 128 2.29 0.58 21.30
C TRP A 128 1.80 1.76 20.43
N GLU A 129 2.25 2.99 20.70
CA GLU A 129 1.96 4.17 19.89
C GLU A 129 2.52 4.00 18.46
N SER A 130 3.78 3.60 18.33
CA SER A 130 4.41 3.29 17.04
C SER A 130 3.68 2.18 16.29
N LEU A 131 3.21 1.15 17.02
CA LEU A 131 2.41 0.07 16.45
C LEU A 131 1.11 0.57 15.84
N VAL A 132 0.35 1.37 16.59
CA VAL A 132 -0.92 1.93 16.12
C VAL A 132 -0.68 2.83 14.92
N PHE A 133 0.34 3.68 14.97
CA PHE A 133 0.69 4.56 13.87
C PHE A 133 1.00 3.79 12.58
N LEU A 134 1.88 2.79 12.65
CA LEU A 134 2.25 1.98 11.49
C LEU A 134 1.06 1.17 10.95
N LEU A 135 0.25 0.57 11.83
CA LEU A 135 -0.95 -0.16 11.40
C LEU A 135 -1.96 0.72 10.67
N LEU A 136 -2.10 1.99 11.08
CA LEU A 136 -2.97 2.94 10.38
C LEU A 136 -2.44 3.26 8.98
N ASN A 137 -1.14 3.48 8.85
CA ASN A 137 -0.48 3.69 7.55
C ASN A 137 -0.60 2.44 6.66
N ASP A 138 -0.32 1.26 7.21
CA ASP A 138 -0.45 -0.02 6.53
C ASP A 138 -1.88 -0.26 6.03
N PHE A 139 -2.88 0.11 6.83
CA PHE A 139 -4.28 0.05 6.44
C PHE A 139 -4.60 1.00 5.28
N MET A 140 -4.12 2.26 5.34
CA MET A 140 -4.29 3.19 4.23
C MET A 140 -3.65 2.65 2.95
N LEU A 141 -2.39 2.19 3.00
CA LEU A 141 -1.70 1.64 1.84
C LEU A 141 -2.41 0.39 1.30
N SER A 142 -2.89 -0.48 2.18
CA SER A 142 -3.59 -1.72 1.80
C SER A 142 -4.87 -1.48 1.02
N THR A 143 -5.57 -0.37 1.31
CA THR A 143 -6.87 -0.03 0.71
C THR A 143 -6.76 0.73 -0.60
N ILE A 144 -5.57 1.24 -0.97
CA ILE A 144 -5.32 1.98 -2.20
C ILE A 144 -5.70 1.18 -3.44
N VAL A 145 -6.11 1.92 -4.47
CA VAL A 145 -6.52 1.38 -5.75
C VAL A 145 -5.76 2.13 -6.85
N PRO A 146 -5.44 1.46 -7.97
CA PRO A 146 -4.84 2.15 -9.12
C PRO A 146 -5.78 3.24 -9.65
N ILE A 147 -5.19 4.29 -10.23
CA ILE A 147 -5.96 5.37 -10.84
C ILE A 147 -6.27 4.97 -12.27
N TYR A 148 -7.54 4.93 -12.61
CA TYR A 148 -7.99 4.67 -13.98
C TYR A 148 -8.40 5.97 -14.66
N GLY A 149 -7.97 6.16 -15.92
CA GLY A 149 -8.34 7.32 -16.74
C GLY A 149 -7.72 8.64 -16.26
N ILE A 150 -8.27 9.76 -16.74
CA ILE A 150 -7.74 11.11 -16.50
C ILE A 150 -8.41 11.72 -15.25
N ASN A 151 -8.16 11.15 -14.07
CA ASN A 151 -8.64 11.74 -12.81
C ASN A 151 -7.50 12.46 -12.07
N GLY A 152 -7.21 13.70 -12.51
CA GLY A 152 -6.11 14.50 -11.97
C GLY A 152 -6.21 14.77 -10.46
N LYS A 153 -7.44 14.94 -9.93
CA LYS A 153 -7.66 15.14 -8.49
C LYS A 153 -7.31 13.88 -7.69
N ALA A 154 -7.80 12.72 -8.10
CA ALA A 154 -7.51 11.46 -7.42
C ALA A 154 -6.03 11.09 -7.51
N ALA A 155 -5.40 11.32 -8.68
CA ALA A 155 -3.97 11.14 -8.86
C ALA A 155 -3.15 12.05 -7.94
N PHE A 156 -3.49 13.34 -7.85
CA PHE A 156 -2.83 14.27 -6.93
C PHE A 156 -2.99 13.84 -5.47
N GLN A 157 -4.21 13.54 -5.03
CA GLN A 157 -4.47 13.06 -3.67
C GLN A 157 -3.68 11.80 -3.34
N LEU A 158 -3.65 10.83 -4.25
CA LEU A 158 -2.90 9.59 -4.08
C LEU A 158 -1.39 9.85 -3.96
N VAL A 159 -0.82 10.66 -4.85
CA VAL A 159 0.62 10.97 -4.82
C VAL A 159 1.02 11.66 -3.52
N VAL A 160 0.28 12.68 -3.11
CA VAL A 160 0.57 13.41 -1.86
C VAL A 160 0.40 12.50 -0.66
N LEU A 161 -0.63 11.65 -0.64
CA LEU A 161 -0.84 10.67 0.43
C LEU A 161 0.31 9.66 0.51
N LEU A 162 0.74 9.11 -0.63
CA LEU A 162 1.85 8.15 -0.67
C LEU A 162 3.16 8.79 -0.18
N ILE A 163 3.46 10.03 -0.59
CA ILE A 163 4.63 10.75 -0.10
C ILE A 163 4.54 10.97 1.41
N ALA A 164 3.39 11.42 1.92
CA ALA A 164 3.19 11.65 3.35
C ALA A 164 3.43 10.36 4.15
N ILE A 165 2.79 9.26 3.76
CA ILE A 165 2.95 7.96 4.43
C ILE A 165 4.41 7.48 4.37
N MET A 166 5.11 7.64 3.24
CA MET A 166 6.52 7.26 3.16
C MET A 166 7.38 8.07 4.13
N LEU A 167 7.19 9.39 4.19
CA LEU A 167 7.97 10.27 5.07
C LEU A 167 7.65 10.01 6.55
N THR A 168 6.39 9.77 6.90
CA THR A 168 6.01 9.47 8.28
C THR A 168 6.47 8.09 8.71
N ASN A 169 6.41 7.07 7.83
CA ASN A 169 7.02 5.75 8.10
C ASN A 169 8.54 5.86 8.29
N MET A 170 9.24 6.64 7.47
CA MET A 170 10.68 6.91 7.63
C MET A 170 10.99 7.56 8.98
N ALA A 171 10.24 8.58 9.38
CA ALA A 171 10.41 9.21 10.68
C ALA A 171 10.08 8.24 11.82
N GLN A 172 9.08 7.37 11.65
CA GLN A 172 8.72 6.33 12.60
C GLN A 172 9.83 5.29 12.74
N LEU A 173 10.57 4.98 11.67
CA LEU A 173 11.74 4.10 11.71
C LEU A 173 12.80 4.64 12.66
N VAL A 174 13.08 5.95 12.60
CA VAL A 174 14.03 6.63 13.50
C VAL A 174 13.57 6.55 14.95
N VAL A 175 12.26 6.67 15.20
CA VAL A 175 11.70 6.52 16.56
C VAL A 175 11.89 5.10 17.09
N ILE A 176 11.75 4.08 16.24
CA ILE A 176 11.85 2.66 16.63
C ILE A 176 13.31 2.19 16.73
N SER A 177 14.21 2.78 15.94
CA SER A 177 15.65 2.49 15.98
C SER A 177 16.39 3.27 17.07
N GLY A 178 15.79 4.33 17.61
CA GLY A 178 16.39 5.20 18.61
C GLY A 178 16.54 4.52 19.99
N PRO A 179 17.54 4.94 20.79
CA PRO A 179 17.77 4.40 22.13
C PRO A 179 16.76 4.90 23.17
N GLU A 180 16.01 5.97 22.89
CA GLU A 180 15.05 6.59 23.81
C GLU A 180 13.71 6.88 23.13
N PRO A 181 12.59 6.84 23.88
CA PRO A 181 11.27 7.20 23.37
C PRO A 181 11.20 8.68 22.96
N HIS A 182 11.17 8.93 21.65
CA HIS A 182 11.01 10.28 21.09
C HIS A 182 9.54 10.75 21.10
N ARG A 183 8.97 10.96 22.29
CA ARG A 183 7.54 11.29 22.47
C ARG A 183 7.08 12.54 21.70
N THR A 184 7.92 13.57 21.61
CA THR A 184 7.63 14.78 20.83
C THR A 184 7.50 14.48 19.34
N VAL A 185 8.39 13.63 18.80
CA VAL A 185 8.35 13.20 17.40
C VAL A 185 7.07 12.39 17.15
N GLN A 186 6.73 11.47 18.05
CA GLN A 186 5.49 10.69 17.95
C GLN A 186 4.24 11.57 17.90
N ILE A 187 4.16 12.61 18.75
CA ILE A 187 3.04 13.58 18.74
C ILE A 187 2.98 14.32 17.41
N ILE A 188 4.11 14.77 16.87
CA ILE A 188 4.18 15.44 15.57
C ILE A 188 3.71 14.50 14.46
N LEU A 189 4.11 13.23 14.48
CA LEU A 189 3.68 12.24 13.50
C LEU A 189 2.17 12.03 13.54
N TYR A 190 1.57 11.88 14.72
CA TYR A 190 0.12 11.82 14.85
C TYR A 190 -0.58 13.10 14.37
N ALA A 191 -0.01 14.28 14.64
CA ALA A 191 -0.55 15.53 14.13
C ALA A 191 -0.54 15.56 12.59
N ILE A 192 0.56 15.14 11.96
CA ILE A 192 0.66 14.99 10.50
C ILE A 192 -0.38 13.99 9.98
N PHE A 193 -0.53 12.85 10.65
CA PHE A 193 -1.52 11.85 10.28
C PHE A 193 -2.95 12.42 10.28
N PHE A 194 -3.36 13.08 11.37
CA PHE A 194 -4.72 13.59 11.50
C PHE A 194 -4.99 14.82 10.63
N LEU A 195 -3.99 15.68 10.39
CA LEU A 195 -4.16 16.93 9.65
C LEU A 195 -3.92 16.78 8.14
N ILE A 196 -3.12 15.80 7.72
CA ILE A 196 -2.68 15.65 6.33
C ILE A 196 -3.13 14.29 5.76
N GLU A 197 -2.65 13.19 6.33
CA GLU A 197 -2.86 11.85 5.74
C GLU A 197 -4.33 11.43 5.78
N LEU A 198 -4.99 11.56 6.93
CA LEU A 198 -6.37 11.16 7.11
C LEU A 198 -7.33 11.97 6.21
N PRO A 199 -7.25 13.33 6.13
CA PRO A 199 -8.09 14.09 5.19
C PRO A 199 -7.84 13.72 3.72
N LEU A 200 -6.58 13.53 3.31
CA LEU A 200 -6.24 13.08 1.97
C LEU A 200 -6.84 11.70 1.68
N PHE A 201 -6.71 10.77 2.63
CA PHE A 201 -7.27 9.44 2.53
C PHE A 201 -8.80 9.44 2.50
N ILE A 202 -9.46 10.26 3.31
CA ILE A 202 -10.93 10.42 3.27
C ILE A 202 -11.36 10.90 1.88
N GLY A 203 -10.68 11.91 1.34
CA GLY A 203 -10.92 12.40 -0.02
C GLY A 203 -10.73 11.30 -1.07
N PHE A 204 -9.64 10.54 -0.96
CA PHE A 204 -9.34 9.43 -1.87
C PHE A 204 -10.31 8.24 -1.70
N SER A 205 -10.83 8.00 -0.50
CA SER A 205 -11.80 6.93 -0.23
C SER A 205 -13.10 7.13 -1.00
N GLN A 206 -13.47 8.37 -1.31
CA GLN A 206 -14.60 8.67 -2.17
C GLN A 206 -14.35 8.21 -3.61
N TYR A 207 -13.12 8.36 -4.10
CA TYR A 207 -12.70 7.80 -5.39
C TYR A 207 -12.74 6.26 -5.38
N ILE A 208 -12.21 5.63 -4.33
CA ILE A 208 -12.26 4.17 -4.15
C ILE A 208 -13.71 3.65 -4.22
N LYS A 209 -14.64 4.30 -3.52
CA LYS A 209 -16.06 3.94 -3.55
C LYS A 209 -16.65 4.06 -4.95
N LYS A 210 -16.33 5.14 -5.67
CA LYS A 210 -16.77 5.35 -7.06
C LYS A 210 -16.22 4.27 -7.99
N GLU A 211 -14.94 3.92 -7.90
CA GLU A 211 -14.35 2.85 -8.73
C GLU A 211 -14.90 1.48 -8.40
N LEU A 212 -15.19 1.18 -7.12
CA LEU A 212 -15.88 -0.06 -6.74
C LEU A 212 -17.28 -0.16 -7.34
N CYS A 213 -18.01 0.96 -7.39
CA CYS A 213 -19.31 1.04 -8.06
C CYS A 213 -19.18 0.91 -9.58
N ALA A 214 -18.23 1.64 -10.18
CA ALA A 214 -17.96 1.59 -11.61
C ALA A 214 -17.55 0.19 -12.05
N ALA A 215 -16.68 -0.49 -11.31
CA ALA A 215 -16.23 -1.85 -11.63
C ALA A 215 -17.35 -2.91 -11.69
N ARG A 216 -18.57 -2.61 -11.18
CA ARG A 216 -19.76 -3.46 -11.38
C ARG A 216 -20.28 -3.38 -12.82
N ASN A 217 -20.25 -2.20 -13.41
CA ASN A 217 -20.74 -1.99 -14.77
C ASN A 217 -19.51 -2.07 -15.68
N PHE A 218 -19.57 -2.72 -16.82
CA PHE A 218 -18.43 -2.64 -17.75
C PHE A 218 -18.45 -1.26 -18.42
N GLU A 219 -18.20 -0.22 -17.64
CA GLU A 219 -18.00 1.14 -18.15
C GLU A 219 -16.54 1.18 -18.61
N GLU A 220 -16.33 1.03 -19.91
CA GLU A 220 -15.10 1.50 -20.53
C GLU A 220 -15.06 3.01 -20.30
N VAL A 221 -14.35 3.44 -19.26
CA VAL A 221 -14.05 4.85 -19.05
C VAL A 221 -13.19 5.27 -20.24
N MET A 222 -13.84 5.94 -21.19
CA MET A 222 -13.22 6.62 -22.33
C MET A 222 -12.26 7.71 -21.83
#